data_AF-R5GL87-F1
#
_entry.id   AF-R5GL87-F1
#
_cell.length_a   1.000
_cell.length_b   1.000
_cell.length_c   1.000
_cell.angle_alpha   90.00
_cell.angle_beta   90.00
_cell.angle_gamma   90.00
#
_symmetry.space_group_name_H-M   'P 1'
#
loop_
_entity.id
_entity.type
_entity.pdbx_description
1 polymer ?
#
loop_
_entity_poly.entity_id
_entity_poly.type
_entity_poly.pdbx_seq_one_letter_code
_entity_poly.pdbx_strand_id
1 'polypeptide(L)'
;MEKSNTIVNGIKLQDGRIIQGYPIQHVMVEEAKETPVLDKTGGYFSIRKKPAKPKPTDEEERNLQKLFTDNAFLILANRERILSDSMMLLTPVYVRNGLAYSGTFQTATLGVYIEWWMNAPYSVIFDEKNDTMSLIWFLSGSPLSGGNLCANVTEDGKIETVRVPFFRKLWPKFTNILADYHEAKELYQSYTLPEVIDILKRETTEKIYTENIKEFHYQAKVNLLNAQLRDWEESYESLREKCDKYEKEWHFALYQLKKEEIVAFHKEYNLRKETLQNRKEELVKENQDLKRKLRHRELTNKEYQPLLSANKKEIKQMEWDLDEYANESISTLVPKLAEGSIGLSFGDLDKILSEITEFVKSSSL
;
A
#
# COMPACT_ATOMS: atom_id res chain seq x y z
N MET A 1 -12.68 -12.74 37.41
CA MET A 1 -12.36 -13.46 36.17
C MET A 1 -12.34 -12.40 35.09
N GLU A 2 -11.28 -12.09 34.37
CA GLU A 2 -10.01 -12.79 34.08
C GLU A 2 -8.85 -11.81 34.24
N LYS A 3 -7.71 -12.30 34.74
CA LYS A 3 -6.47 -11.53 34.78
C LYS A 3 -5.94 -11.44 33.35
N SER A 4 -5.84 -10.24 32.81
CA SER A 4 -5.05 -9.94 31.63
C SER A 4 -3.60 -10.31 31.93
N ASN A 5 -3.18 -11.51 31.53
CA ASN A 5 -1.78 -11.91 31.51
C ASN A 5 -1.08 -11.04 30.44
N THR A 6 -0.53 -9.91 30.86
CA THR A 6 0.39 -9.13 30.05
C THR A 6 1.65 -9.98 29.93
N ILE A 7 1.83 -10.64 28.79
CA ILE A 7 3.05 -11.40 28.48
C ILE A 7 4.19 -10.39 28.37
N VAL A 8 4.96 -10.22 29.44
CA VAL A 8 6.22 -9.50 29.44
C VAL A 8 7.24 -10.48 28.85
N ASN A 9 7.79 -10.17 27.66
CA ASN A 9 8.72 -11.00 26.86
C ASN A 9 8.05 -12.10 26.03
N GLY A 10 7.26 -11.71 25.01
CA GLY A 10 6.71 -12.61 24.00
C GLY A 10 7.15 -12.24 22.58
N ILE A 11 7.07 -13.19 21.65
CA ILE A 11 7.35 -13.01 20.22
C ILE A 11 6.09 -12.46 19.56
N LYS A 12 6.20 -11.31 18.89
CA LYS A 12 5.07 -10.68 18.20
C LYS A 12 5.01 -11.11 16.74
N LEU A 13 3.85 -11.63 16.33
CA LEU A 13 3.53 -11.95 14.94
C LEU A 13 3.02 -10.71 14.17
N GLN A 14 3.01 -10.78 12.84
CA GLN A 14 2.46 -9.76 11.94
C GLN A 14 0.96 -9.53 12.14
N ASP A 15 0.21 -10.55 12.55
CA ASP A 15 -1.22 -10.44 12.85
C ASP A 15 -1.49 -9.80 14.23
N GLY A 16 -0.44 -9.49 14.98
CA GLY A 16 -0.50 -8.87 16.30
C GLY A 16 -0.59 -9.85 17.47
N ARG A 17 -0.69 -11.16 17.23
CA ARG A 17 -0.63 -12.17 18.31
C ARG A 17 0.75 -12.16 18.97
N ILE A 18 0.77 -12.46 20.27
CA ILE A 18 1.99 -12.55 21.07
C ILE A 18 2.12 -13.98 21.59
N ILE A 19 3.25 -14.63 21.30
CA ILE A 19 3.53 -16.01 21.69
C ILE A 19 4.59 -16.02 22.80
N GLN A 20 4.40 -16.90 23.79
CA GLN A 20 5.41 -17.10 24.83
C GLN A 20 6.64 -17.83 24.27
N GLY A 21 7.81 -17.22 24.40
CA GLY A 21 9.09 -17.86 24.09
C GLY A 21 9.61 -18.72 25.25
N TYR A 22 10.33 -19.80 24.92
CA TYR A 22 11.05 -20.64 25.89
C TYR A 22 12.52 -20.21 25.94
N PRO A 23 13.01 -19.57 27.02
CA PRO A 23 14.37 -19.03 27.05
C PRO A 23 15.44 -20.10 26.87
N ILE A 24 16.52 -19.76 26.18
CA ILE A 24 17.72 -20.61 26.14
C ILE A 24 18.28 -20.69 27.56
N GLN A 25 18.41 -21.90 28.10
CA GLN A 25 19.10 -22.08 29.38
C GLN A 25 20.59 -21.82 29.17
N HIS A 26 21.05 -20.62 29.56
CA HIS A 26 22.48 -20.39 29.69
C HIS A 26 23.00 -21.26 30.84
N VAL A 27 23.87 -22.22 30.53
CA VAL A 27 24.73 -22.83 31.55
C VAL A 27 25.57 -21.68 32.13
N MET A 28 25.28 -21.28 33.36
CA MET A 28 26.07 -20.31 34.10
C MET A 28 27.46 -20.91 34.29
N VAL A 29 28.41 -20.53 33.44
CA VAL A 29 29.83 -20.61 33.81
C VAL A 29 30.06 -19.39 34.70
N GLU A 30 30.39 -19.63 35.96
CA GLU A 30 30.70 -18.62 36.97
C GLU A 30 31.52 -17.47 36.38
N GLU A 31 31.00 -16.24 36.50
CA GLU A 31 31.77 -15.03 36.28
C GLU A 31 32.84 -14.93 37.38
N ALA A 32 34.03 -15.46 37.10
CA ALA A 32 35.22 -15.13 37.85
C ALA A 32 35.49 -13.63 37.69
N LYS A 33 35.28 -12.87 38.76
CA LYS A 33 35.71 -11.48 38.89
C LYS A 33 37.24 -11.44 38.78
N GLU A 34 37.77 -10.95 37.67
CA GLU A 34 39.17 -10.53 37.61
C GLU A 34 39.27 -9.09 37.09
N THR A 35 39.88 -8.25 37.92
CA THR A 35 40.26 -6.86 37.67
C THR A 35 41.15 -6.74 36.42
N PRO A 36 41.03 -5.67 35.62
CA PRO A 36 41.78 -5.57 34.37
C PRO A 36 43.23 -5.18 34.64
N VAL A 37 44.15 -6.12 34.48
CA VAL A 37 45.58 -5.83 34.29
C VAL A 37 45.88 -5.96 32.79
N LEU A 38 46.39 -4.88 32.20
CA LEU A 38 46.78 -4.83 30.79
C LEU A 38 48.02 -5.70 30.54
N ASP A 39 47.81 -6.87 29.94
CA ASP A 39 48.85 -7.79 29.49
C ASP A 39 49.46 -7.31 28.14
N LYS A 40 50.80 -7.21 28.08
CA LYS A 40 51.57 -6.70 26.94
C LYS A 40 52.01 -7.79 25.96
N THR A 41 51.47 -8.99 26.06
CA THR A 41 51.96 -10.16 25.32
C THR A 41 51.08 -10.59 24.13
N GLY A 42 50.08 -9.80 23.75
CA GLY A 42 49.29 -10.02 22.52
C GLY A 42 48.37 -11.25 22.51
N GLY A 43 48.29 -12.02 23.60
CA GLY A 43 47.45 -13.22 23.70
C GLY A 43 45.95 -12.97 23.88
N TYR A 44 45.55 -11.75 24.31
CA TYR A 44 44.16 -11.41 24.68
C TYR A 44 43.38 -10.63 23.62
N PHE A 45 43.89 -10.49 22.38
CA PHE A 45 43.07 -10.04 21.24
C PHE A 45 42.23 -11.16 20.62
N SER A 46 42.07 -12.28 21.31
CA SER A 46 41.04 -13.26 20.97
C SER A 46 39.76 -12.88 21.73
N ILE A 47 38.91 -12.10 21.08
CA ILE A 47 37.48 -12.03 21.44
C ILE A 47 37.03 -13.48 21.54
N ARG A 48 36.72 -13.95 22.76
CA ARG A 48 36.17 -15.29 22.97
C ARG A 48 34.89 -15.37 22.14
N LYS A 49 34.98 -15.99 20.95
CA LYS A 49 33.81 -16.34 20.16
C LYS A 49 32.92 -17.16 21.08
N LYS A 50 31.71 -16.65 21.35
CA LYS A 50 30.62 -17.47 21.91
C LYS A 50 30.64 -18.81 21.17
N PRO A 51 30.49 -19.97 21.85
CA PRO A 51 30.28 -21.23 21.15
C PRO A 51 28.97 -21.10 20.37
N ALA A 52 29.07 -20.66 19.12
CA ALA A 52 27.99 -20.77 18.17
C ALA A 52 27.76 -22.27 17.97
N LYS A 53 26.50 -22.70 17.95
CA LYS A 53 26.16 -24.05 17.48
C LYS A 53 26.95 -24.31 16.19
N PRO A 54 27.56 -25.50 16.02
CA PRO A 54 28.33 -25.79 14.82
C PRO A 54 27.46 -25.47 13.60
N LYS A 55 27.94 -24.58 12.73
CA LYS A 55 27.25 -24.29 11.48
C LYS A 55 27.25 -25.59 10.66
N PRO A 56 26.10 -25.99 10.10
CA PRO A 56 26.05 -27.19 9.27
C PRO A 56 27.03 -27.10 8.10
N THR A 57 27.53 -28.25 7.68
CA THR A 57 28.38 -28.37 6.49
C THR A 57 27.55 -28.02 5.25
N ASP A 58 28.19 -27.59 4.16
CA ASP A 58 27.49 -27.24 2.90
C ASP A 58 26.57 -28.38 2.38
N GLU A 59 26.94 -29.64 2.62
CA GLU A 59 26.11 -30.81 2.27
C GLU A 59 24.88 -30.95 3.17
N GLU A 60 25.03 -30.69 4.47
CA GLU A 60 23.95 -30.73 5.45
C GLU A 60 22.95 -29.60 5.18
N GLU A 61 23.42 -28.40 4.82
CA GLU A 61 22.56 -27.30 4.40
C GLU A 61 21.71 -27.68 3.18
N ARG A 62 22.29 -28.32 2.18
CA ARG A 62 21.54 -28.80 1.00
C ARG A 62 20.51 -29.85 1.36
N ASN A 63 20.84 -30.77 2.27
CA ASN A 63 19.90 -31.79 2.73
C ASN A 63 18.73 -31.17 3.51
N LEU A 64 19.00 -30.21 4.39
CA LEU A 64 17.98 -29.47 5.14
C LEU A 64 17.12 -28.60 4.21
N GLN A 65 17.74 -27.96 3.21
CA GLN A 65 17.02 -27.22 2.18
C GLN A 65 16.07 -28.13 1.40
N LYS A 66 16.53 -29.31 0.98
CA LYS A 66 15.68 -30.29 0.29
C LYS A 66 14.55 -30.78 1.19
N LEU A 67 14.83 -31.07 2.46
CA LEU A 67 13.81 -31.44 3.43
C LEU A 67 12.74 -30.36 3.59
N PHE A 68 13.14 -29.09 3.60
CA PHE A 68 12.21 -27.96 3.63
C PHE A 68 11.35 -27.89 2.37
N THR A 69 11.95 -27.97 1.17
CA THR A 69 11.20 -27.88 -0.09
C THR A 69 10.24 -29.05 -0.27
N ASP A 70 10.67 -30.27 0.06
CA ASP A 70 9.86 -31.49 -0.09
C ASP A 70 8.65 -31.49 0.87
N ASN A 71 8.72 -30.76 1.99
CA ASN A 71 7.67 -30.70 3.00
C ASN A 71 7.03 -29.29 3.11
N ALA A 72 7.23 -28.41 2.12
CA ALA A 72 6.77 -27.03 2.19
C ALA A 72 5.23 -26.93 2.38
N PHE A 73 4.46 -27.76 1.67
CA PHE A 73 3.01 -27.81 1.82
C PHE A 73 2.56 -28.47 3.11
N LEU A 74 3.30 -29.46 3.64
CA LEU A 74 3.03 -30.02 4.97
C LEU A 74 3.21 -28.95 6.07
N ILE A 75 4.26 -28.14 5.96
CA ILE A 75 4.52 -27.00 6.84
C ILE A 75 3.36 -26.01 6.75
N LEU A 76 2.96 -25.64 5.53
CA LEU A 76 1.87 -24.69 5.29
C LEU A 76 0.51 -25.19 5.81
N ALA A 77 0.21 -26.48 5.62
CA ALA A 77 -0.99 -27.11 6.15
C ALA A 77 -1.06 -27.03 7.68
N ASN A 78 0.08 -26.97 8.35
CA ASN A 78 0.19 -26.87 9.81
C ASN A 78 0.57 -25.47 10.30
N ARG A 79 0.33 -24.43 9.49
CA ARG A 79 0.69 -23.03 9.80
C ARG A 79 0.24 -22.59 11.20
N GLU A 80 -1.02 -22.83 11.58
CA GLU A 80 -1.53 -22.40 12.90
C GLU A 80 -0.84 -23.15 14.05
N ARG A 81 -0.52 -24.44 13.86
CA ARG A 81 0.18 -25.25 14.85
C ARG A 81 1.61 -24.75 15.09
N ILE A 82 2.29 -24.35 14.00
CA ILE A 82 3.66 -23.79 14.05
C ILE A 82 3.63 -22.38 14.63
N LEU A 83 2.68 -21.55 14.22
CA LEU A 83 2.52 -20.18 14.74
C LEU A 83 2.03 -20.15 16.19
N SER A 84 1.53 -21.26 16.75
CA SER A 84 1.15 -21.34 18.16
C SER A 84 2.31 -21.75 19.08
N ASP A 85 3.41 -22.26 18.53
CA ASP A 85 4.52 -22.86 19.27
C ASP A 85 5.83 -22.17 18.94
N SER A 86 6.38 -21.43 19.91
CA SER A 86 7.59 -20.64 19.71
C SER A 86 8.81 -21.49 19.30
N MET A 87 8.90 -22.75 19.72
CA MET A 87 10.01 -23.62 19.33
C MET A 87 9.93 -24.05 17.86
N MET A 88 8.73 -24.35 17.37
CA MET A 88 8.50 -24.65 15.96
C MET A 88 8.68 -23.40 15.09
N LEU A 89 8.09 -22.29 15.52
CA LEU A 89 8.16 -20.98 14.88
C LEU A 89 9.61 -20.52 14.62
N LEU A 90 10.49 -20.68 15.61
CA LEU A 90 11.89 -20.25 15.55
C LEU A 90 12.82 -21.30 14.92
N THR A 91 12.29 -22.40 14.40
CA THR A 91 13.11 -23.45 13.75
C THR A 91 13.84 -22.86 12.54
N PRO A 92 15.19 -22.94 12.50
CA PRO A 92 15.97 -22.34 11.42
C PRO A 92 15.80 -23.10 10.10
N VAL A 93 15.67 -22.36 9.02
CA VAL A 93 15.59 -22.84 7.64
C VAL A 93 16.84 -22.41 6.89
N TYR A 94 17.65 -23.39 6.50
CA TYR A 94 18.95 -23.17 5.87
C TYR A 94 18.81 -22.97 4.36
N VAL A 95 18.26 -21.81 3.97
CA VAL A 95 18.20 -21.37 2.58
C VAL A 95 19.04 -20.10 2.44
N ARG A 96 20.03 -20.12 1.55
CA ARG A 96 20.95 -19.00 1.29
C ARG A 96 20.28 -17.92 0.43
N ASN A 97 19.21 -17.30 0.94
CA ASN A 97 18.59 -16.15 0.30
C ASN A 97 19.55 -14.96 0.29
N GLY A 98 19.48 -14.15 -0.75
CA GLY A 98 20.36 -12.98 -0.83
C GLY A 98 19.99 -12.04 -1.96
N LEU A 99 20.47 -10.81 -1.85
CA LEU A 99 20.31 -9.80 -2.88
C LEU A 99 21.66 -9.43 -3.45
N ALA A 100 21.67 -9.09 -4.74
CA ALA A 100 22.81 -8.41 -5.35
C ALA A 100 23.15 -7.16 -4.53
N TYR A 101 24.44 -6.94 -4.28
CA TYR A 101 25.00 -5.81 -3.54
C TYR A 101 24.67 -5.74 -2.04
N SER A 102 23.74 -6.53 -1.51
CA SER A 102 23.41 -6.58 -0.07
C SER A 102 23.92 -7.84 0.64
N GLY A 103 24.38 -8.84 -0.12
CA GLY A 103 24.89 -10.10 0.44
C GLY A 103 23.78 -11.09 0.81
N THR A 104 24.15 -12.11 1.58
CA THR A 104 23.23 -13.14 2.07
C THR A 104 22.47 -12.65 3.29
N PHE A 105 21.18 -12.96 3.35
CA PHE A 105 20.37 -12.65 4.52
C PHE A 105 20.74 -13.50 5.73
N GLN A 106 20.28 -13.06 6.91
CA GLN A 106 20.29 -13.90 8.10
C GLN A 106 19.43 -15.15 7.87
N THR A 107 19.74 -16.24 8.58
CA THR A 107 18.98 -17.48 8.51
C THR A 107 17.51 -17.21 8.86
N ALA A 108 16.62 -17.51 7.93
CA ALA A 108 15.18 -17.42 8.12
C ALA A 108 14.68 -18.57 9.01
N THR A 109 13.49 -18.42 9.59
CA THR A 109 12.84 -19.47 10.38
C THR A 109 11.56 -19.93 9.69
N LEU A 110 10.96 -21.04 10.15
CA LEU A 110 9.66 -21.47 9.65
C LEU A 110 8.59 -20.39 9.81
N GLY A 111 8.59 -19.67 10.94
CA GLY A 111 7.70 -18.53 11.16
C GLY A 111 7.83 -17.45 10.09
N VAL A 112 9.06 -17.08 9.72
CA VAL A 112 9.30 -16.08 8.66
C VAL A 112 8.68 -16.51 7.33
N TYR A 113 8.86 -17.77 6.93
CA TYR A 113 8.30 -18.27 5.67
C TYR A 113 6.77 -18.35 5.69
N ILE A 114 6.19 -18.85 6.78
CA ILE A 114 4.73 -18.94 6.93
C ILE A 114 4.10 -17.55 6.91
N GLU A 115 4.62 -16.62 7.71
CA GLU A 115 4.10 -15.25 7.73
C GLU A 115 4.34 -14.53 6.40
N TRP A 116 5.42 -14.84 5.70
CA TRP A 116 5.64 -14.31 4.36
C TRP A 116 4.60 -14.81 3.38
N TRP A 117 4.33 -16.13 3.35
CA TRP A 117 3.27 -16.72 2.50
C TRP A 117 1.88 -16.19 2.83
N MET A 118 1.58 -15.96 4.11
CA MET A 118 0.29 -15.42 4.55
C MET A 118 0.12 -13.93 4.24
N ASN A 119 1.15 -13.12 4.52
CA ASN A 119 1.04 -11.66 4.58
C ASN A 119 1.64 -10.94 3.37
N ALA A 120 2.42 -11.62 2.52
CA ALA A 120 2.95 -11.06 1.27
C ALA A 120 2.23 -11.68 0.06
N PRO A 121 1.27 -10.98 -0.56
CA PRO A 121 0.41 -11.55 -1.61
C PRO A 121 1.17 -12.12 -2.82
N TYR A 122 2.33 -11.55 -3.14
CA TYR A 122 3.17 -11.99 -4.28
C TYR A 122 4.17 -13.11 -3.94
N SER A 123 4.15 -13.61 -2.71
CA SER A 123 5.01 -14.74 -2.29
C SER A 123 4.43 -16.10 -2.68
N VAL A 124 3.14 -16.13 -3.04
CA VAL A 124 2.42 -17.28 -3.55
C VAL A 124 2.08 -17.00 -5.02
N ILE A 125 2.33 -17.98 -5.87
CA ILE A 125 2.10 -17.90 -7.32
C ILE A 125 0.96 -18.85 -7.65
N PHE A 126 0.02 -18.39 -8.45
CA PHE A 126 -1.07 -19.21 -8.99
C PHE A 126 -0.88 -19.35 -10.48
N ASP A 127 -0.92 -20.59 -10.99
CA ASP A 127 -1.00 -20.83 -12.43
C ASP A 127 -2.37 -20.39 -12.96
N GLU A 128 -2.38 -19.65 -14.07
CA GLU A 128 -3.61 -19.14 -14.68
C GLU A 128 -4.48 -20.26 -15.28
N LYS A 129 -3.88 -21.37 -15.69
CA LYS A 129 -4.59 -22.45 -16.40
C LYS A 129 -5.29 -23.42 -15.45
N ASN A 130 -4.55 -23.87 -14.43
CA ASN A 130 -5.00 -24.95 -13.55
C ASN A 130 -5.30 -24.47 -12.12
N ASP A 131 -5.17 -23.17 -11.86
CA ASP A 131 -5.22 -22.55 -10.53
C ASP A 131 -4.23 -23.18 -9.54
N THR A 132 -3.19 -23.87 -10.02
CA THR A 132 -2.24 -24.56 -9.14
C THR A 132 -1.42 -23.57 -8.33
N MET A 133 -1.43 -23.75 -7.01
CA MET A 133 -0.67 -22.92 -6.07
C MET A 133 0.79 -23.37 -6.01
N SER A 134 1.70 -22.40 -6.03
CA SER A 134 3.14 -22.60 -5.83
C SER A 134 3.69 -21.60 -4.81
N LEU A 135 4.56 -22.06 -3.93
CA LEU A 135 5.15 -21.25 -2.85
C LEU A 135 6.56 -20.81 -3.24
N ILE A 136 6.87 -19.52 -3.16
CA ILE A 136 8.25 -19.06 -3.32
C ILE A 136 9.03 -19.44 -2.06
N TRP A 137 10.13 -20.17 -2.22
CA TRP A 137 10.98 -20.62 -1.11
C TRP A 137 12.40 -20.06 -1.19
N PHE A 138 12.85 -19.66 -2.38
CA PHE A 138 14.16 -19.04 -2.61
C PHE A 138 14.02 -17.64 -3.19
N LEU A 139 14.67 -16.67 -2.55
CA LEU A 139 14.70 -15.28 -2.97
C LEU A 139 16.09 -14.87 -3.43
N SER A 140 16.21 -14.50 -4.71
CA SER A 140 17.43 -13.92 -5.27
C SER A 140 17.13 -12.89 -6.35
N GLY A 141 17.82 -11.76 -6.30
CA GLY A 141 17.66 -10.70 -7.29
C GLY A 141 18.36 -9.39 -6.93
N SER A 142 18.15 -8.38 -7.77
CA SER A 142 18.67 -7.03 -7.61
C SER A 142 17.56 -6.08 -7.16
N PRO A 143 17.70 -5.43 -6.00
CA PRO A 143 16.68 -4.47 -5.51
C PRO A 143 16.59 -3.24 -6.43
N LEU A 144 17.69 -2.85 -7.06
CA LEU A 144 17.78 -1.67 -7.92
C LEU A 144 17.11 -1.89 -9.28
N SER A 145 17.48 -2.95 -10.00
CA SER A 145 16.93 -3.21 -11.33
C SER A 145 15.58 -3.93 -11.28
N GLY A 146 15.23 -4.56 -10.16
CA GLY A 146 14.06 -5.44 -10.04
C GLY A 146 14.23 -6.79 -10.75
N GLY A 147 15.35 -7.00 -11.46
CA GLY A 147 15.70 -8.28 -12.05
C GLY A 147 15.92 -9.33 -10.97
N ASN A 148 15.33 -10.51 -11.11
CA ASN A 148 15.35 -11.55 -10.09
C ASN A 148 15.27 -12.94 -10.72
N LEU A 149 15.75 -13.91 -9.95
CA LEU A 149 15.67 -15.33 -10.26
C LEU A 149 15.34 -16.05 -8.95
N CYS A 150 14.05 -16.13 -8.66
CA CYS A 150 13.54 -16.82 -7.47
C CYS A 150 13.28 -18.29 -7.81
N ALA A 151 12.99 -19.11 -6.78
CA ALA A 151 12.48 -20.46 -7.01
C ALA A 151 11.21 -20.69 -6.20
N ASN A 152 10.28 -21.41 -6.83
CA ASN A 152 9.03 -21.84 -6.21
C ASN A 152 8.96 -23.37 -6.12
N VAL A 153 7.98 -23.84 -5.36
CA VAL A 153 7.66 -25.27 -5.22
C VAL A 153 6.15 -25.46 -5.31
N THR A 154 5.70 -26.45 -6.08
CA THR A 154 4.30 -26.87 -6.17
C THR A 154 3.96 -27.92 -5.12
N GLU A 155 2.67 -28.21 -4.93
CA GLU A 155 2.22 -29.23 -3.98
C GLU A 155 2.80 -30.63 -4.29
N ASP A 156 2.95 -30.95 -5.58
CA ASP A 156 3.57 -32.19 -6.05
C ASP A 156 5.10 -32.26 -5.82
N GLY A 157 5.68 -31.22 -5.21
CA GLY A 157 7.12 -31.12 -4.95
C GLY A 157 7.96 -30.71 -6.17
N LYS A 158 7.33 -30.23 -7.25
CA LYS A 158 8.05 -29.74 -8.43
C LYS A 158 8.66 -28.37 -8.11
N ILE A 159 9.97 -28.24 -8.33
CA ILE A 159 10.71 -26.99 -8.14
C ILE A 159 10.96 -26.35 -9.50
N GLU A 160 10.60 -25.08 -9.63
CA GLU A 160 10.87 -24.30 -10.84
C GLU A 160 11.56 -22.98 -10.49
N THR A 161 12.40 -22.50 -11.41
CA THR A 161 12.93 -21.14 -11.34
C THR A 161 11.91 -20.17 -11.92
N VAL A 162 11.61 -19.11 -11.19
CA VAL A 162 10.58 -18.15 -11.55
C VAL A 162 11.10 -16.72 -11.49
N ARG A 163 10.66 -15.92 -12.46
CA ARG A 163 10.86 -14.47 -12.46
C ARG A 163 9.61 -13.82 -11.89
N VAL A 164 9.77 -13.11 -10.78
CA VAL A 164 8.68 -12.42 -10.09
C VAL A 164 8.61 -10.97 -10.58
N PRO A 165 7.54 -10.54 -11.28
CA PRO A 165 7.42 -9.16 -11.77
C PRO A 165 7.35 -8.14 -10.63
N PHE A 166 6.78 -8.52 -9.48
CA PHE A 166 6.59 -7.65 -8.32
C PHE A 166 7.70 -7.78 -7.28
N PHE A 167 8.92 -8.13 -7.70
CA PHE A 167 10.03 -8.38 -6.79
C PHE A 167 10.30 -7.23 -5.81
N ARG A 168 10.18 -5.98 -6.28
CA ARG A 168 10.34 -4.77 -5.45
C ARG A 168 9.34 -4.67 -4.30
N LYS A 169 8.16 -5.30 -4.40
CA LYS A 169 7.16 -5.39 -3.33
C LYS A 169 7.37 -6.63 -2.47
N LEU A 170 7.93 -7.69 -3.05
CA LEU A 170 8.14 -8.99 -2.43
C LEU A 170 9.29 -8.99 -1.41
N TRP A 171 10.50 -8.58 -1.82
CA TRP A 171 11.69 -8.72 -0.99
C TRP A 171 11.71 -7.82 0.26
N PRO A 172 11.17 -6.58 0.25
CA PRO A 172 11.14 -5.77 1.47
C PRO A 172 10.27 -6.41 2.54
N LYS A 173 9.16 -7.05 2.16
CA LYS A 173 8.30 -7.76 3.11
C LYS A 173 9.01 -8.95 3.74
N PHE A 174 9.76 -9.74 2.96
CA PHE A 174 10.55 -10.84 3.51
C PHE A 174 11.60 -10.34 4.52
N THR A 175 12.34 -9.29 4.17
CA THR A 175 13.39 -8.73 5.04
C THR A 175 12.84 -8.07 6.30
N ASN A 176 11.70 -7.40 6.22
CA ASN A 176 11.03 -6.83 7.40
C ASN A 176 10.61 -7.93 8.37
N ILE A 177 9.90 -8.97 7.89
CA ILE A 177 9.51 -10.10 8.73
C ILE A 177 10.77 -10.76 9.31
N LEU A 178 11.80 -10.99 8.50
CA LEU A 178 13.05 -11.59 8.98
C LEU A 178 13.69 -10.80 10.14
N ALA A 179 13.64 -9.47 10.09
CA ALA A 179 14.16 -8.58 11.12
C ALA A 179 13.35 -8.66 12.43
N ASP A 180 12.02 -8.81 12.34
CA ASP A 180 11.15 -8.92 13.52
C ASP A 180 11.48 -10.14 14.39
N TYR A 181 12.07 -11.19 13.81
CA TYR A 181 12.52 -12.38 14.54
C TYR A 181 13.98 -12.34 14.99
N HIS A 182 14.73 -11.27 14.71
CA HIS A 182 16.17 -11.25 14.98
C HIS A 182 16.49 -11.50 16.46
N GLU A 183 15.86 -10.74 17.36
CA GLU A 183 16.08 -10.88 18.81
C GLU A 183 15.56 -12.22 19.34
N ALA A 184 14.39 -12.67 18.86
CA ALA A 184 13.77 -13.91 19.32
C ALA A 184 14.63 -15.14 19.05
N LYS A 185 15.37 -15.18 17.93
CA LYS A 185 16.31 -16.26 17.58
C LYS A 185 17.49 -16.36 18.56
N GLU A 186 17.88 -15.25 19.18
CA GLU A 186 18.99 -15.22 20.13
C GLU A 186 18.55 -15.56 21.56
N LEU A 187 17.29 -15.27 21.90
CA LEU A 187 16.76 -15.39 23.26
C LEU A 187 16.09 -16.73 23.55
N TYR A 188 15.48 -17.37 22.55
CA TYR A 188 14.60 -18.51 22.76
C TYR A 188 15.07 -19.80 22.07
N GLN A 189 14.65 -20.93 22.62
CA GLN A 189 14.93 -22.25 22.10
C GLN A 189 14.12 -22.52 20.82
N SER A 190 14.68 -23.37 19.96
CA SER A 190 14.05 -23.81 18.71
C SER A 190 14.24 -25.30 18.54
N TYR A 191 13.28 -25.96 17.89
CA TYR A 191 13.50 -27.30 17.36
C TYR A 191 14.44 -27.28 16.15
N THR A 192 14.89 -28.45 15.73
CA THR A 192 15.50 -28.66 14.42
C THR A 192 14.43 -28.92 13.36
N LEU A 193 14.75 -28.63 12.10
CA LEU A 193 13.80 -28.87 10.99
C LEU A 193 13.34 -30.34 10.92
N PRO A 194 14.21 -31.36 11.02
CA PRO A 194 13.77 -32.76 11.03
C PRO A 194 12.80 -33.09 12.17
N GLU A 195 13.06 -32.60 13.39
CA GLU A 195 12.17 -32.82 14.54
C GLU A 195 10.77 -32.23 14.29
N VAL A 196 10.70 -31.01 13.76
CA VAL A 196 9.41 -30.39 13.42
C VAL A 196 8.69 -31.21 12.35
N ILE A 197 9.36 -31.58 11.26
CA ILE A 197 8.75 -32.39 10.20
C ILE A 197 8.23 -33.73 10.74
N ASP A 198 8.99 -34.40 11.61
CA ASP A 198 8.56 -35.66 12.23
C ASP A 198 7.38 -35.49 13.18
N ILE A 199 7.28 -34.36 13.89
CA ILE A 199 6.10 -34.02 14.69
C ILE A 199 4.89 -33.79 13.77
N LEU A 200 5.04 -32.96 12.74
CA LEU A 200 3.96 -32.63 11.81
C LEU A 200 3.44 -33.88 11.09
N LYS A 201 4.31 -34.77 10.62
CA LYS A 201 3.90 -36.04 9.97
C LYS A 201 3.09 -36.95 10.88
N ARG A 202 3.32 -36.91 12.20
CA ARG A 202 2.57 -37.69 13.18
C ARG A 202 1.22 -37.06 13.54
N GLU A 203 1.18 -35.73 13.62
CA GLU A 203 -0.03 -34.99 14.01
C GLU A 203 -1.00 -34.76 12.84
N THR A 204 -0.49 -34.69 11.60
CA THR A 204 -1.30 -34.32 10.42
C THR A 204 -1.99 -35.53 9.82
N THR A 205 -3.33 -35.49 9.80
CA THR A 205 -4.13 -36.41 8.99
C THR A 205 -4.39 -35.86 7.60
N GLU A 206 -4.67 -36.73 6.63
CA GLU A 206 -4.99 -36.33 5.24
C GLU A 206 -6.16 -35.33 5.16
N LYS A 207 -7.16 -35.51 6.03
CA LYS A 207 -8.30 -34.59 6.13
C LYS A 207 -7.87 -33.19 6.57
N ILE A 208 -7.10 -33.10 7.66
CA ILE A 208 -6.58 -31.82 8.17
C ILE A 208 -5.72 -31.14 7.11
N TYR A 209 -4.84 -31.91 6.47
CA TYR A 209 -3.99 -31.41 5.39
C TYR A 209 -4.83 -30.79 4.26
N THR A 210 -5.79 -31.54 3.73
CA THR A 210 -6.59 -31.11 2.58
C THR A 210 -7.48 -29.90 2.90
N GLU A 211 -8.09 -29.87 4.08
CA GLU A 211 -8.92 -28.73 4.52
C GLU A 211 -8.07 -27.47 4.70
N ASN A 212 -6.92 -27.59 5.37
CA ASN A 212 -6.06 -26.44 5.66
C ASN A 212 -5.39 -25.86 4.41
N ILE A 213 -5.01 -26.70 3.45
CA ILE A 213 -4.45 -26.25 2.16
C ILE A 213 -5.52 -25.55 1.34
N LYS A 214 -6.73 -26.11 1.24
CA LYS A 214 -7.85 -25.45 0.54
C LYS A 214 -8.20 -24.09 1.16
N GLU A 215 -8.25 -24.02 2.48
CA GLU A 215 -8.52 -22.77 3.19
C GLU A 215 -7.44 -21.72 2.87
N PHE A 216 -6.16 -22.09 2.97
CA PHE A 216 -5.06 -21.19 2.65
C PHE A 216 -5.08 -20.75 1.19
N HIS A 217 -5.38 -21.66 0.26
CA HIS A 217 -5.49 -21.36 -1.17
C HIS A 217 -6.47 -20.22 -1.41
N TYR A 218 -7.68 -20.31 -0.85
CA TYR A 218 -8.68 -19.25 -0.98
C TYR A 218 -8.21 -17.94 -0.35
N GLN A 219 -7.62 -17.98 0.84
CA GLN A 219 -7.10 -16.80 1.53
C GLN A 219 -5.99 -16.11 0.71
N ALA A 220 -5.00 -16.87 0.25
CA ALA A 220 -3.90 -16.37 -0.57
C ALA A 220 -4.40 -15.80 -1.91
N LYS A 221 -5.40 -16.44 -2.54
CA LYS A 221 -6.01 -15.94 -3.78
C LYS A 221 -6.72 -14.60 -3.57
N VAL A 222 -7.53 -14.49 -2.51
CA VAL A 222 -8.20 -13.23 -2.14
C VAL A 222 -7.17 -12.14 -1.84
N ASN A 223 -6.11 -12.46 -1.10
CA ASN A 223 -5.04 -11.52 -0.80
C ASN A 223 -4.31 -11.04 -2.07
N LEU A 224 -4.05 -11.93 -3.02
CA LEU A 224 -3.45 -11.59 -4.31
C LEU A 224 -4.36 -10.67 -5.13
N LEU A 225 -5.64 -11.01 -5.29
CA LEU A 225 -6.60 -10.21 -6.05
C LEU A 225 -6.78 -8.82 -5.44
N ASN A 226 -6.88 -8.73 -4.11
CA ASN A 226 -6.96 -7.44 -3.41
C ASN A 226 -5.69 -6.60 -3.58
N ALA A 227 -4.51 -7.23 -3.61
CA ALA A 227 -3.26 -6.52 -3.86
C ALA A 227 -3.16 -6.00 -5.29
N GLN A 228 -3.57 -6.83 -6.27
CA GLN A 228 -3.66 -6.40 -7.66
C GLN A 228 -4.63 -5.23 -7.82
N LEU A 229 -5.82 -5.31 -7.20
CA LEU A 229 -6.82 -4.24 -7.25
C LEU A 229 -6.25 -2.91 -6.72
N ARG A 230 -5.57 -2.91 -5.57
CA ARG A 230 -4.88 -1.72 -5.05
C ARG A 230 -3.81 -1.19 -6.00
N ASP A 231 -3.02 -2.07 -6.60
CA ASP A 231 -2.00 -1.67 -7.58
C ASP A 231 -2.62 -1.00 -8.82
N TRP A 232 -3.76 -1.51 -9.28
CA TRP A 232 -4.51 -0.92 -10.39
C TRP A 232 -5.11 0.44 -10.01
N GLU A 233 -5.66 0.58 -8.81
CA GLU A 233 -6.19 1.84 -8.29
C GLU A 233 -5.09 2.90 -8.17
N GLU A 234 -3.93 2.57 -7.59
CA GLU A 234 -2.77 3.46 -7.50
C GLU A 234 -2.27 3.88 -8.90
N SER A 235 -2.23 2.93 -9.84
CA SER A 235 -1.81 3.20 -11.21
C SER A 235 -2.81 4.09 -11.94
N TYR A 236 -4.10 3.86 -11.74
CA TYR A 236 -5.17 4.67 -12.31
C TYR A 236 -5.11 6.12 -11.78
N GLU A 237 -4.98 6.30 -10.47
CA GLU A 237 -4.89 7.64 -9.86
C GLU A 237 -3.64 8.37 -10.35
N SER A 238 -2.48 7.70 -10.39
CA SER A 238 -1.25 8.31 -10.90
C SER A 238 -1.34 8.69 -12.38
N LEU A 239 -2.03 7.89 -13.20
CA LEU A 239 -2.27 8.20 -14.61
C LEU A 239 -3.24 9.37 -14.75
N ARG A 240 -4.29 9.39 -13.95
CA ARG A 240 -5.27 10.49 -13.90
C ARG A 240 -4.60 11.81 -13.53
N GLU A 241 -3.81 11.84 -12.46
CA GLU A 241 -3.05 13.03 -12.04
C GLU A 241 -2.11 13.53 -13.16
N LYS A 242 -1.45 12.62 -13.89
CA LYS A 242 -0.60 12.98 -15.03
C LYS A 242 -1.41 13.54 -16.19
N CYS A 243 -2.56 12.94 -16.51
CA CYS A 243 -3.47 13.45 -17.53
C CYS A 243 -3.95 14.86 -17.18
N ASP A 244 -4.45 15.06 -15.96
CA ASP A 244 -4.92 16.36 -15.46
C ASP A 244 -3.80 17.41 -15.51
N LYS A 245 -2.57 17.02 -15.15
CA LYS A 245 -1.40 17.89 -15.25
C LYS A 245 -1.09 18.28 -16.70
N TYR A 246 -1.04 17.31 -17.62
CA TYR A 246 -0.73 17.61 -19.03
C TYR A 246 -1.83 18.41 -19.70
N GLU A 247 -3.10 18.14 -19.36
CA GLU A 247 -4.24 18.92 -19.82
C GLU A 247 -4.10 20.38 -19.39
N LYS A 248 -3.80 20.62 -18.10
CA LYS A 248 -3.56 21.98 -17.58
C LYS A 248 -2.38 22.67 -18.25
N GLU A 249 -1.24 21.99 -18.40
CA GLU A 249 -0.07 22.54 -19.10
C GLU A 249 -0.39 22.91 -20.56
N TRP A 250 -1.19 22.08 -21.24
CA TRP A 250 -1.65 22.34 -22.60
C TRP A 250 -2.60 23.54 -22.65
N HIS A 251 -3.56 23.66 -21.73
CA HIS A 251 -4.45 24.83 -21.61
C HIS A 251 -3.64 26.11 -21.38
N PHE A 252 -2.67 26.08 -20.46
CA PHE A 252 -1.78 27.21 -20.20
C PHE A 252 -1.00 27.63 -21.45
N ALA A 253 -0.50 26.68 -22.23
CA ALA A 253 0.16 26.97 -23.50
C ALA A 253 -0.79 27.63 -24.52
N LEU A 254 -2.05 27.20 -24.57
CA LEU A 254 -3.07 27.84 -25.42
C LEU A 254 -3.39 29.26 -24.96
N TYR A 255 -3.58 29.49 -23.66
CA TYR A 255 -3.82 30.83 -23.11
C TYR A 255 -2.64 31.77 -23.40
N GLN A 256 -1.42 31.25 -23.33
CA GLN A 256 -0.22 32.03 -23.64
C GLN A 256 -0.17 32.52 -25.10
N LEU A 257 -0.71 31.75 -26.05
CA LEU A 257 -0.81 32.16 -27.46
C LEU A 257 -1.80 33.33 -27.66
N LYS A 258 -2.76 33.49 -26.74
CA LYS A 258 -3.85 34.48 -26.77
C LYS A 258 -3.86 35.36 -25.52
N LYS A 259 -2.67 35.66 -24.99
CA LYS A 259 -2.49 36.25 -23.65
C LYS A 259 -3.29 37.54 -23.48
N GLU A 260 -3.21 38.46 -24.45
CA GLU A 260 -3.88 39.76 -24.36
C GLU A 260 -5.40 39.61 -24.39
N GLU A 261 -5.91 38.77 -25.29
CA GLU A 261 -7.35 38.52 -25.42
C GLU A 261 -7.93 37.80 -24.19
N ILE A 262 -7.19 36.84 -23.61
CA ILE A 262 -7.58 36.14 -22.39
C ILE A 262 -7.61 37.09 -21.18
N VAL A 263 -6.62 37.98 -21.05
CA VAL A 263 -6.61 38.99 -19.97
C VAL A 263 -7.77 39.97 -20.12
N ALA A 264 -8.08 40.39 -21.35
CA ALA A 264 -9.23 41.26 -21.63
C ALA A 264 -10.56 40.57 -21.29
N PHE A 265 -10.74 39.33 -21.75
CA PHE A 265 -11.89 38.49 -21.40
C PHE A 265 -12.05 38.35 -19.88
N HIS A 266 -10.98 38.00 -19.16
CA HIS A 266 -11.03 37.83 -17.71
C HIS A 266 -11.46 39.11 -16.98
N LYS A 267 -11.04 40.30 -17.44
CA LYS A 267 -11.49 41.58 -16.88
C LYS A 267 -12.99 41.82 -17.10
N GLU A 268 -13.45 41.63 -18.33
CA GLU A 268 -14.86 41.81 -18.70
C GLU A 268 -15.78 40.81 -17.98
N TYR A 269 -15.36 39.54 -17.92
CA TYR A 269 -16.08 38.50 -17.19
C TYR A 269 -16.22 38.82 -15.70
N ASN A 270 -15.15 39.28 -15.05
CA ASN A 270 -15.21 39.69 -13.64
C ASN A 270 -16.11 40.92 -13.42
N LEU A 271 -16.08 41.90 -14.33
CA LEU A 271 -16.97 43.06 -14.24
C LEU A 271 -18.46 42.66 -14.34
N ARG A 272 -18.79 41.74 -15.25
CA ARG A 272 -20.15 41.21 -15.37
C ARG A 272 -20.56 40.40 -14.14
N LYS A 273 -19.64 39.60 -13.59
CA LYS A 273 -19.85 38.84 -12.35
C LYS A 273 -20.09 39.75 -11.15
N GLU A 274 -19.33 40.83 -11.01
CA GLU A 274 -19.54 41.85 -9.98
C GLU A 274 -20.90 42.55 -10.14
N THR A 275 -21.27 42.90 -11.37
CA THR A 275 -22.57 43.52 -11.67
C THR A 275 -23.73 42.60 -11.29
N LEU A 276 -23.64 41.31 -11.63
CA LEU A 276 -24.60 40.29 -11.22
C LEU A 276 -24.70 40.19 -9.69
N GLN A 277 -23.57 40.20 -9.00
CA GLN A 277 -23.52 40.11 -7.54
C GLN A 277 -24.18 41.33 -6.88
N ASN A 278 -23.87 42.54 -7.35
CA ASN A 278 -24.49 43.78 -6.87
C ASN A 278 -26.01 43.75 -7.09
N ARG A 279 -26.46 43.30 -8.27
CA ARG A 279 -27.90 43.21 -8.58
C ARG A 279 -28.60 42.15 -7.73
N LYS A 280 -27.96 41.02 -7.44
CA LYS A 280 -28.48 40.02 -6.48
C LYS A 280 -28.70 40.63 -5.10
N GLU A 281 -27.75 41.44 -4.61
CA GLU A 281 -27.87 42.11 -3.31
C GLU A 281 -28.98 43.15 -3.27
N GLU A 282 -29.17 43.91 -4.35
CA GLU A 282 -30.32 44.83 -4.51
C GLU A 282 -31.65 44.08 -4.47
N LEU A 283 -31.79 43.03 -5.28
CA LEU A 283 -33.01 42.22 -5.34
C LEU A 283 -33.30 41.53 -4.00
N VAL A 284 -32.28 41.18 -3.22
CA VAL A 284 -32.46 40.68 -1.84
C VAL A 284 -33.07 41.76 -0.94
N LYS A 285 -32.61 43.01 -1.02
CA LYS A 285 -33.20 44.13 -0.26
C LYS A 285 -34.64 44.39 -0.71
N GLU A 286 -34.89 44.42 -2.01
CA GLU A 286 -36.24 44.56 -2.57
C GLU A 286 -37.18 43.43 -2.09
N ASN A 287 -36.70 42.18 -2.09
CA ASN A 287 -37.47 41.04 -1.60
C ASN A 287 -37.77 41.14 -0.09
N GLN A 288 -36.84 41.67 0.70
CA GLN A 288 -37.08 41.94 2.13
C GLN A 288 -38.15 43.01 2.31
N ASP A 289 -38.12 44.07 1.51
CA ASP A 289 -39.13 45.14 1.56
C ASP A 289 -40.50 44.68 1.08
N LEU A 290 -40.58 43.89 0.00
CA LEU A 290 -41.82 43.22 -0.43
C LEU A 290 -42.40 42.37 0.69
N LYS A 291 -41.55 41.64 1.42
CA LYS A 291 -41.96 40.84 2.58
C LYS A 291 -42.42 41.71 3.76
N ARG A 292 -41.89 42.92 3.95
CA ARG A 292 -42.38 43.89 4.95
C ARG A 292 -43.76 44.42 4.55
N LYS A 293 -43.93 44.87 3.31
CA LYS A 293 -45.20 45.38 2.76
C LYS A 293 -46.33 44.34 2.86
N LEU A 294 -46.03 43.07 2.60
CA LEU A 294 -46.97 41.96 2.80
C LEU A 294 -47.40 41.82 4.27
N ARG A 295 -46.47 41.95 5.24
CA ARG A 295 -46.79 41.87 6.67
C ARG A 295 -47.64 43.04 7.16
N HIS A 296 -47.41 44.24 6.61
CA HIS A 296 -48.19 45.44 6.91
C HIS A 296 -49.53 45.52 6.15
N ARG A 297 -49.89 44.48 5.37
CA ARG A 297 -51.10 44.41 4.53
C ARG A 297 -51.19 45.51 3.46
N GLU A 298 -50.07 46.14 3.15
CA GLU A 298 -49.96 47.14 2.07
C GLU A 298 -49.93 46.48 0.68
N LEU A 299 -49.71 45.17 0.63
CA LEU A 299 -49.65 44.38 -0.60
C LEU A 299 -50.40 43.06 -0.40
N THR A 300 -51.20 42.66 -1.39
CA THR A 300 -51.92 41.37 -1.29
C THR A 300 -51.00 40.21 -1.68
N ASN A 301 -51.29 39.00 -1.18
CA ASN A 301 -50.50 37.82 -1.57
C ASN A 301 -50.56 37.53 -3.08
N LYS A 302 -51.66 37.91 -3.75
CA LYS A 302 -51.81 37.80 -5.21
C LYS A 302 -50.85 38.72 -5.98
N GLU A 303 -50.48 39.86 -5.40
CA GLU A 303 -49.52 40.82 -5.98
C GLU A 303 -48.07 40.51 -5.57
N TYR A 304 -47.87 39.93 -4.38
CA TYR A 304 -46.54 39.59 -3.85
C TYR A 304 -45.85 38.46 -4.63
N GLN A 305 -46.59 37.38 -4.93
CA GLN A 305 -46.01 36.20 -5.58
C GLN A 305 -45.46 36.49 -6.99
N PRO A 306 -46.18 37.24 -7.87
CA PRO A 306 -45.65 37.65 -9.16
C PRO A 306 -44.35 38.45 -9.06
N LEU A 307 -44.28 39.44 -8.15
CA LEU A 307 -43.09 40.28 -7.96
C LEU A 307 -41.88 39.47 -7.48
N LEU A 308 -42.08 38.59 -6.49
CA LEU A 308 -41.03 37.70 -6.02
C LEU A 308 -40.56 36.73 -7.13
N SER A 309 -41.50 36.21 -7.92
CA SER A 309 -41.19 35.32 -9.03
C SER A 309 -40.43 36.04 -10.16
N ALA A 310 -40.76 37.31 -10.42
CA ALA A 310 -40.07 38.15 -11.38
C ALA A 310 -38.61 38.38 -10.95
N ASN A 311 -38.38 38.75 -9.69
CA ASN A 311 -37.03 38.94 -9.15
C ASN A 311 -36.19 37.65 -9.22
N LYS A 312 -36.79 36.49 -8.93
CA LYS A 312 -36.11 35.19 -9.10
C LYS A 312 -35.81 34.86 -10.55
N LYS A 313 -36.70 35.21 -11.47
CA LYS A 313 -36.52 34.98 -12.91
C LYS A 313 -35.41 35.88 -13.47
N GLU A 314 -35.35 37.13 -13.03
CA GLU A 314 -34.29 38.08 -13.39
C GLU A 314 -32.91 37.54 -13.01
N ILE A 315 -32.74 37.06 -11.77
CA ILE A 315 -31.46 36.47 -11.32
C ILE A 315 -31.05 35.29 -12.21
N LYS A 316 -31.99 34.36 -12.47
CA LYS A 316 -31.71 33.19 -13.32
C LYS A 316 -31.33 33.58 -14.75
N GLN A 317 -31.97 34.62 -15.29
CA GLN A 317 -31.65 35.10 -16.63
C GLN A 317 -30.24 35.69 -16.66
N MET A 318 -29.89 36.55 -15.69
CA MET A 318 -28.55 37.14 -15.65
C MET A 318 -27.44 36.11 -15.38
N GLU A 319 -27.73 35.06 -14.60
CA GLU A 319 -26.82 33.92 -14.43
C GLU A 319 -26.60 33.21 -15.77
N TRP A 320 -27.68 32.92 -16.50
CA TRP A 320 -27.61 32.27 -17.81
C TRP A 320 -26.87 33.13 -18.85
N ASP A 321 -27.12 34.44 -18.88
CA ASP A 321 -26.44 35.38 -19.79
C ASP A 321 -24.92 35.45 -19.52
N LEU A 322 -24.50 35.32 -18.25
CA LEU A 322 -23.09 35.29 -17.86
C LEU A 322 -22.41 34.00 -18.33
N ASP A 323 -23.09 32.86 -18.18
CA ASP A 323 -22.59 31.56 -18.60
C ASP A 323 -22.54 31.44 -20.14
N GLU A 324 -23.55 31.96 -20.84
CA GLU A 324 -23.57 32.04 -22.30
C GLU A 324 -22.40 32.88 -22.82
N TYR A 325 -22.20 34.08 -22.24
CA TYR A 325 -21.06 34.93 -22.59
C TYR A 325 -19.71 34.23 -22.40
N ALA A 326 -19.53 33.52 -21.28
CA ALA A 326 -18.30 32.78 -21.01
C ALA A 326 -18.07 31.67 -22.04
N ASN A 327 -19.11 30.87 -22.33
CA ASN A 327 -19.05 29.79 -23.31
C ASN A 327 -18.71 30.29 -24.72
N GLU A 328 -19.40 31.32 -25.20
CA GLU A 328 -19.16 31.89 -26.54
C GLU A 328 -17.76 32.49 -26.65
N SER A 329 -17.33 33.23 -25.61
CA SER A 329 -16.03 33.88 -25.58
C SER A 329 -14.89 32.85 -25.55
N ILE A 330 -14.97 31.84 -24.68
CA ILE A 330 -13.96 30.78 -24.59
C ILE A 330 -13.90 29.98 -25.89
N SER A 331 -15.05 29.62 -26.46
CA SER A 331 -15.11 28.87 -27.73
C SER A 331 -14.48 29.64 -28.89
N THR A 332 -14.59 30.97 -28.87
CA THR A 332 -13.99 31.83 -29.89
C THR A 332 -12.48 32.01 -29.66
N LEU A 333 -12.07 32.22 -28.40
CA LEU A 333 -10.68 32.49 -28.05
C LEU A 333 -9.79 31.25 -28.16
N VAL A 334 -10.32 30.10 -27.77
CA VAL A 334 -9.60 28.82 -27.79
C VAL A 334 -10.50 27.71 -28.34
N PRO A 335 -10.72 27.65 -29.67
CA PRO A 335 -11.63 26.68 -30.28
C PRO A 335 -11.28 25.22 -29.96
N LYS A 336 -9.99 24.92 -29.75
CA LYS A 336 -9.52 23.58 -29.37
C LYS A 336 -10.03 23.11 -28.00
N LEU A 337 -10.38 24.04 -27.09
CA LEU A 337 -11.05 23.70 -25.82
C LEU A 337 -12.53 23.41 -26.03
N ALA A 338 -13.12 23.94 -27.10
CA ALA A 338 -14.51 23.68 -27.49
C ALA A 338 -14.67 22.44 -28.40
N GLU A 339 -13.63 22.04 -29.13
CA GLU A 339 -13.64 20.86 -30.02
C GLU A 339 -13.76 19.51 -29.27
N GLY A 340 -13.46 19.47 -27.96
CA GLY A 340 -13.55 18.27 -27.12
C GLY A 340 -14.96 17.91 -26.62
N SER A 341 -15.94 18.80 -26.76
CA SER A 341 -17.28 18.60 -26.22
C SER A 341 -18.30 19.39 -27.01
N ILE A 342 -19.32 18.71 -27.54
CA ILE A 342 -20.58 19.35 -27.91
C ILE A 342 -21.16 19.93 -26.61
N GLY A 343 -20.86 21.20 -26.35
CA GLY A 343 -21.18 21.90 -25.10
C GLY A 343 -20.18 21.57 -23.98
N LEU A 344 -19.41 22.57 -23.56
CA LEU A 344 -18.73 22.55 -22.27
C LEU A 344 -19.80 22.21 -21.20
N SER A 345 -19.60 21.15 -20.43
CA SER A 345 -20.50 20.92 -19.29
C SER A 345 -20.28 22.03 -18.27
N PHE A 346 -21.28 22.33 -17.43
CA PHE A 346 -21.12 23.32 -16.36
C PHE A 346 -19.90 23.04 -15.47
N GLY A 347 -19.54 21.76 -15.28
CA GLY A 347 -18.33 21.38 -14.53
C GLY A 347 -17.02 21.70 -15.25
N ASP A 348 -17.01 21.68 -16.58
CA ASP A 348 -15.82 21.98 -17.39
C ASP A 348 -15.61 23.49 -17.51
N LEU A 349 -16.69 24.28 -17.60
CA LEU A 349 -16.63 25.74 -17.66
C LEU A 349 -16.03 26.33 -16.37
N ASP A 350 -16.48 25.86 -15.21
CA ASP A 350 -15.93 26.29 -13.92
C ASP A 350 -14.43 25.98 -13.78
N LYS A 351 -14.01 24.79 -14.25
CA LYS A 351 -12.59 24.39 -14.30
C LYS A 351 -11.78 25.34 -15.18
N ILE A 352 -12.23 25.61 -16.41
CA ILE A 352 -11.57 26.50 -17.36
C ILE A 352 -11.47 27.94 -16.82
N LEU A 353 -12.54 28.47 -16.24
CA LEU A 353 -12.55 29.82 -15.66
C LEU A 353 -11.58 29.93 -14.48
N SER A 354 -11.48 28.88 -13.65
CA SER A 354 -10.48 28.80 -12.57
C SER A 354 -9.05 28.81 -13.12
N GLU A 355 -8.77 28.01 -14.15
CA GLU A 355 -7.44 27.97 -14.80
C GLU A 355 -7.07 29.31 -15.45
N ILE A 356 -8.00 29.98 -16.14
CA ILE A 356 -7.80 31.33 -16.69
C ILE A 356 -7.48 32.32 -15.56
N THR A 357 -8.19 32.24 -14.44
CA THR A 357 -7.94 33.09 -13.27
C THR A 357 -6.52 32.87 -12.73
N GLU A 358 -6.06 31.62 -12.62
CA GLU A 358 -4.70 31.28 -12.22
C GLU A 358 -3.66 31.80 -13.22
N PHE A 359 -3.90 31.61 -14.52
CA PHE A 359 -3.03 32.08 -15.59
C PHE A 359 -2.85 33.61 -15.57
N VAL A 360 -3.93 34.36 -15.38
CA VAL A 360 -3.89 35.83 -15.31
C VAL A 360 -3.13 36.30 -14.07
N LYS A 361 -3.31 35.62 -12.92
CA LYS A 361 -2.55 35.88 -11.69
C LYS A 361 -1.06 35.61 -11.86
N SER A 362 -0.68 34.50 -12.50
CA SER A 362 0.74 34.17 -12.74
C SER A 362 1.38 35.08 -13.78
N SER A 363 0.60 35.64 -14.71
CA SER A 363 1.08 36.50 -15.79
C SER A 363 1.16 38.00 -15.45
N SER A 364 0.67 38.38 -14.26
CA SER A 364 0.68 39.76 -13.74
C SER A 364 1.80 40.01 -12.71
N LEU A 365 2.54 38.96 -12.34
CA LEU A 365 3.88 39.01 -11.77
C LEU A 365 4.91 39.13 -12.91
#